data_AF-A0A423CUR2-F1
#
_entry.id   AF-A0A423CUR2-F1
#
_cell.length_a   1.000
_cell.length_b   1.000
_cell.length_c   1.000
_cell.angle_alpha   90.00
_cell.angle_beta   90.00
_cell.angle_gamma   90.00
#
_symmetry.space_group_name_H-M   'P 1'
#
loop_
_entity.id
_entity.type
_entity.pdbx_description
1 polymer ?
#
loop_
_entity_poly.entity_id
_entity_poly.type
_entity_poly.pdbx_seq_one_letter_code
_entity_poly.pdbx_strand_id
1 'polypeptide(L)' 'MHENTEFRRESKAVSYREYAVHSHNSTPRFVVVPAGIGFFHITEQATGRVKGFRREHTEACALARHLEN' A
#
# COMPACT_ATOMS: atom_id res chain seq x y z
N MET A 1 23.11 -17.18 -16.77
CA MET A 1 23.04 -15.82 -16.22
C MET A 1 21.76 -15.75 -15.40
N HIS A 2 21.86 -15.79 -14.07
CA HIS A 2 20.68 -15.69 -13.21
C HIS A 2 20.31 -14.21 -13.07
N GLU A 3 19.25 -13.79 -13.75
CA GLU A 3 18.75 -12.41 -13.65
C GLU A 3 17.86 -12.33 -12.41
N ASN A 4 18.47 -11.90 -11.31
CA ASN A 4 17.80 -11.53 -10.08
C ASN A 4 17.07 -10.20 -10.32
N THR A 5 15.77 -10.27 -10.65
CA THR A 5 14.87 -9.11 -10.68
C THR A 5 14.09 -9.02 -9.38
N GLU A 6 14.76 -9.17 -8.24
CA GLU A 6 14.24 -8.71 -6.95
C GLU A 6 14.31 -7.18 -6.96
N PHE A 7 13.25 -6.58 -7.50
CA PHE A 7 13.06 -5.14 -7.55
C PHE A 7 13.05 -4.60 -6.11
N ARG A 8 14.22 -4.12 -5.70
CA ARG A 8 14.56 -3.36 -4.49
C ARG A 8 13.36 -2.53 -4.00
N ARG A 9 12.52 -3.12 -3.14
CA ARG A 9 11.50 -2.40 -2.38
C ARG A 9 12.22 -1.57 -1.33
N GLU A 10 12.78 -0.44 -1.77
CA GLU A 10 13.33 0.56 -0.86
C GLU A 10 12.17 1.15 -0.04
N SER A 11 12.35 1.04 1.27
CA SER A 11 11.36 1.16 2.33
C SER A 11 10.82 2.58 2.52
N LYS A 12 10.17 3.16 1.51
CA LYS A 12 9.40 4.42 1.68
C LYS A 12 8.01 4.21 2.30
N ALA A 13 7.64 2.97 2.60
CA ALA A 13 6.41 2.62 3.33
C ALA A 13 6.39 3.16 4.78
N VAL A 14 7.55 3.53 5.35
CA VAL A 14 7.64 4.06 6.72
C VAL A 14 6.93 5.41 6.85
N SER A 15 6.97 6.27 5.82
CA SER A 15 6.38 7.60 5.87
C SER A 15 4.84 7.57 5.90
N TYR A 16 4.19 6.67 5.16
CA TYR A 16 2.72 6.70 5.06
C TYR A 16 1.99 6.00 6.22
N ARG A 17 2.70 5.10 6.93
CA ARG A 17 2.16 4.40 8.10
C ARG A 17 1.92 5.35 9.27
N GLU A 18 2.76 6.36 9.42
CA GLU A 18 2.65 7.41 10.44
C GLU A 18 1.36 8.25 10.31
N TYR A 19 0.86 8.51 9.09
CA TYR A 19 -0.37 9.31 8.91
C TYR A 19 -1.65 8.55 9.29
N ALA A 20 -1.60 7.23 9.48
CA ALA A 20 -2.73 6.40 9.90
C ALA A 20 -2.77 6.15 11.42
N VAL A 21 -1.73 6.53 12.16
CA VAL A 21 -1.51 6.18 13.59
C VAL A 21 -2.18 7.16 14.57
N HIS A 22 -3.10 8.02 14.10
CA HIS A 22 -3.86 8.92 14.98
C HIS A 22 -5.35 8.56 15.15
N SER A 23 -5.80 7.44 14.57
CA SER A 23 -7.15 6.91 14.83
C SER A 23 -7.04 5.68 15.73
N HIS A 24 -7.31 5.89 17.02
CA HIS A 24 -7.28 4.86 18.05
C HIS A 24 -8.01 3.57 17.62
N ASN A 25 -7.28 2.45 17.72
CA ASN A 25 -7.77 1.08 17.95
C ASN A 25 -7.75 0.03 16.82
N SER A 26 -7.18 0.28 15.64
CA SER A 26 -6.79 -0.82 14.73
C SER A 26 -5.73 -0.40 13.72
N THR A 27 -4.67 -1.18 13.62
CA THR A 27 -3.71 -1.06 12.53
C THR A 27 -4.42 -1.37 11.21
N PRO A 28 -4.35 -0.49 10.19
CA PRO A 28 -5.04 -0.74 8.92
C PRO A 28 -4.52 -2.03 8.27
N ARG A 29 -5.44 -2.90 7.86
CA ARG A 29 -5.10 -4.19 7.19
C ARG A 29 -4.59 -3.95 5.78
N PHE A 30 -5.04 -2.88 5.12
CA PHE A 30 -4.61 -2.50 3.78
C PHE A 30 -3.87 -1.16 3.81
N VAL A 31 -2.69 -1.12 3.19
CA VAL A 31 -1.83 0.06 3.11
C VAL A 31 -1.71 0.50 1.67
N VAL A 32 -1.97 1.77 1.39
CA VAL A 32 -1.79 2.37 0.07
C VAL A 32 -0.37 2.92 -0.04
N VAL A 33 0.36 2.47 -1.06
CA VAL A 33 1.75 2.87 -1.32
C VAL A 33 1.84 3.45 -2.73
N PRO A 34 2.26 4.72 -2.91
CA PRO A 34 2.49 5.26 -4.24
C PRO A 34 3.65 4.52 -4.91
N ALA A 35 3.42 4.06 -6.15
CA ALA A 35 4.35 3.25 -6.92
C ALA A 35 4.83 3.94 -8.20
N GLY A 36 4.09 4.96 -8.65
CA GLY A 36 4.43 5.78 -9.81
C GLY A 36 3.37 6.87 -10.04
N ILE A 37 3.48 7.59 -11.16
CA ILE A 37 2.52 8.63 -11.54
C ILE A 37 1.18 7.96 -11.86
N GLY A 38 0.16 8.26 -11.05
CA GLY A 38 -1.17 7.63 -11.18
C GLY A 38 -1.16 6.12 -10.90
N PHE A 39 -0.14 5.60 -10.21
CA PHE A 39 -0.02 4.19 -9.86
C PHE A 39 0.21 3.99 -8.37
N PHE A 40 -0.66 3.19 -7.76
CA PHE A 40 -0.72 2.93 -6.33
C PHE A 40 -0.77 1.42 -6.09
N HIS A 41 -0.07 0.96 -5.07
CA HIS A 41 -0.14 -0.41 -4.56
C HIS A 41 -0.97 -0.44 -3.30
N ILE A 42 -1.99 -1.28 -3.26
CA ILE A 42 -2.75 -1.59 -2.05
C ILE A 42 -2.20 -2.90 -1.52
N THR A 43 -1.47 -2.81 -0.42
CA THR A 43 -0.78 -3.95 0.20
C THR A 43 -1.55 -4.42 1.42
N GLU A 44 -1.94 -5.68 1.42
CA GLU A 44 -2.54 -6.34 2.58
C GLU A 44 -1.45 -6.76 3.57
N GLN A 45 -1.54 -6.29 4.81
CA GLN A 45 -0.59 -6.59 5.88
C GLN A 45 -0.67 -8.04 6.36
N ALA A 46 -1.86 -8.65 6.35
CA ALA A 46 -2.07 -9.99 6.87
C ALA A 46 -1.47 -11.08 5.97
N THR A 47 -1.59 -10.93 4.65
CA THR A 47 -1.12 -11.93 3.68
C THR A 47 0.07 -11.47 2.83
N GLY A 48 0.43 -10.19 2.90
CA GLY A 48 1.44 -9.60 2.02
C GLY A 48 1.00 -9.44 0.56
N ARG A 49 -0.30 -9.66 0.26
CA ARG A 49 -0.83 -9.51 -1.10
C ARG A 49 -0.78 -8.05 -1.55
N VAL A 50 -0.32 -7.82 -2.76
CA VAL A 50 -0.27 -6.48 -3.36
C VAL A 50 -1.22 -6.42 -4.54
N LYS A 51 -2.09 -5.40 -4.54
CA LYS A 51 -2.97 -5.07 -5.66
C LYS A 51 -2.50 -3.77 -6.29
N GLY A 52 -2.14 -3.82 -7.57
CA GLY A 52 -1.86 -2.62 -8.35
C GLY A 52 -3.15 -1.88 -8.70
N PHE A 53 -3.15 -0.56 -8.55
CA PHE A 53 -4.29 0.31 -8.79
C PHE A 53 -3.84 1.56 -9.57
N ARG A 54 -4.49 1.84 -10.70
CA ARG A 54 -4.07 2.89 -11.67
C ARG A 54 -5.11 3.99 -11.76
N ARG A 55 -5.04 4.94 -10.83
CA ARG A 55 -6.09 5.93 -10.54
C ARG A 55 -5.53 7.00 -9.60
N GLU A 56 -6.38 7.75 -8.89
CA GLU A 56 -5.98 8.73 -7.89
C GLU A 56 -5.75 8.13 -6.49
N HIS A 57 -4.99 8.83 -5.65
CA HIS A 57 -4.73 8.44 -4.26
C HIS A 57 -6.03 8.29 -3.45
N THR A 58 -7.01 9.18 -3.68
CA THR A 58 -8.32 9.15 -3.01
C THR A 58 -9.09 7.85 -3.32
N GLU A 59 -9.12 7.45 -4.59
CA GLU A 59 -9.74 6.19 -5.01
C GLU A 59 -8.98 4.99 -4.43
N ALA A 60 -7.65 5.04 -4.38
CA ALA A 60 -6.84 3.98 -3.79
C ALA A 60 -7.13 3.80 -2.28
N CYS A 61 -7.31 4.91 -1.55
CA CYS A 61 -7.70 4.88 -0.14
C CYS A 61 -9.13 4.36 0.06
N ALA A 62 -10.07 4.74 -0.81
CA ALA A 62 -11.43 4.22 -0.78
C ALA A 62 -11.47 2.70 -1.03
N LEU A 63 -10.64 2.20 -1.95
CA LEU A 63 -10.50 0.78 -2.23
C LEU A 63 -9.87 0.03 -1.04
N ALA A 64 -8.84 0.60 -0.40
CA ALA A 64 -8.25 0.00 0.80
C ALA A 64 -9.31 -0.15 1.92
N ARG A 65 -10.13 0.87 2.16
CA ARG A 65 -11.24 0.81 3.14
C ARG A 65 -12.33 -0.19 2.74
N HIS A 66 -12.66 -0.28 1.45
CA HIS A 66 -13.61 -1.29 0.97
C HIS A 66 -13.13 -2.72 1.21
N LEU A 67 -11.81 -2.94 1.20
CA LEU A 67 -11.23 -4.26 1.45
C LEU A 67 -11.14 -4.61 2.95
N GLU A 68 -11.24 -3.61 3.85
CA GLU A 68 -11.21 -3.85 5.31
C GLU A 68 -12.51 -4.44 5.89
N ASN A 69 -13.58 -4.51 5.10
CA ASN A 69 -14.92 -4.96 5.48
C ASN A 69 -15.17 -6.44 5.18
#